data_AF-A0A2Z3GUZ6-F1
#
_entry.id   AF-A0A2Z3GUZ6-F1
#
_cell.length_a   1.000
_cell.length_b   1.000
_cell.length_c   1.000
_cell.angle_alpha   90.00
_cell.angle_beta   90.00
_cell.angle_gamma   90.00
#
_symmetry.space_group_name_H-M   'P 1'
#
loop_
_entity.id
_entity.type
_entity.pdbx_description
1 polymer ?
#
loop_
_entity_poly.entity_id
_entity_poly.type
_entity_poly.pdbx_seq_one_letter_code
_entity_poly.pdbx_strand_id
1 'polypeptide(L)'
;MGWDKGGLYYTRSRRVGRRVVREYVGSGPVGELAAQLDALDRDRRKGERADAHAERERLAGLDAPLDELNARADELVRAALVAAGFHQHKRGAWRKKRG
;
A
#
# COMPACT_ATOMS: atom_id res chain seq x y z
N MET A 1 -11.03 -22.95 12.47
CA MET A 1 -10.74 -23.96 11.43
C MET A 1 -11.93 -24.03 10.49
N GLY A 2 -11.72 -24.38 9.21
CA GLY A 2 -12.81 -24.43 8.23
C GLY A 2 -13.78 -25.58 8.48
N TRP A 3 -13.39 -26.63 9.20
CA TRP A 3 -14.29 -27.72 9.52
C TRP A 3 -15.30 -27.35 10.60
N ASP A 4 -16.52 -27.85 10.47
CA ASP A 4 -17.56 -27.74 11.49
C ASP A 4 -17.17 -28.50 12.77
N LYS A 5 -17.96 -28.36 13.84
CA LYS A 5 -17.62 -28.93 15.15
C LYS A 5 -17.48 -30.46 15.14
N GLY A 6 -18.15 -31.13 14.21
CA GLY A 6 -18.06 -32.58 14.05
C GLY A 6 -16.98 -33.04 13.08
N GLY A 7 -16.26 -32.12 12.41
CA GLY A 7 -15.30 -32.47 11.36
C GLY A 7 -15.94 -33.06 10.10
N LEU A 8 -17.28 -33.06 10.01
CA LEU A 8 -18.01 -33.71 8.93
C LEU A 8 -18.05 -32.81 7.70
N TYR A 9 -18.21 -31.50 7.90
CA TYR A 9 -18.34 -30.55 6.79
C TYR A 9 -17.25 -29.51 6.82
N TYR A 10 -16.61 -29.27 5.67
CA TYR A 10 -15.84 -28.07 5.45
C TYR A 10 -16.79 -26.89 5.26
N THR A 11 -16.48 -25.82 5.96
CA THR A 11 -17.23 -24.57 6.01
C THR A 11 -16.31 -23.39 5.78
N ARG A 12 -16.85 -22.34 5.19
CA ARG A 12 -16.13 -21.07 5.06
C ARG A 12 -17.05 -19.89 5.26
N SER A 13 -16.47 -18.78 5.68
CA SER A 13 -17.20 -17.52 5.83
C SER A 13 -17.24 -16.81 4.48
N ARG A 14 -18.45 -16.53 3.99
CA ARG A 14 -18.69 -15.77 2.78
C ARG A 14 -19.42 -14.48 3.11
N ARG A 15 -18.96 -13.35 2.60
CA ARG A 15 -19.69 -12.09 2.71
C ARG A 15 -20.74 -12.01 1.60
N VAL A 16 -21.99 -11.82 1.98
CA VAL A 16 -23.13 -11.61 1.07
C VAL A 16 -23.74 -10.26 1.43
N GLY A 17 -23.49 -9.26 0.59
CA GLY A 17 -23.81 -7.86 0.89
C GLY A 17 -23.10 -7.40 2.17
N ARG A 18 -23.88 -6.95 3.16
CA ARG A 18 -23.37 -6.47 4.46
C ARG A 18 -23.19 -7.57 5.51
N ARG A 19 -23.67 -8.79 5.25
CA ARG A 19 -23.65 -9.90 6.23
C ARG A 19 -22.55 -10.91 5.89
N VAL A 20 -21.89 -11.42 6.92
CA VAL A 20 -21.04 -12.61 6.80
C VAL A 20 -21.89 -13.83 7.12
N VAL A 21 -21.98 -14.76 6.17
CA VAL A 21 -22.70 -16.02 6.31
C VAL A 21 -21.73 -17.19 6.31
N ARG A 22 -22.14 -18.30 6.93
CA ARG A 22 -21.37 -19.55 6.94
C ARG A 22 -21.87 -20.43 5.81
N GLU A 23 -21.00 -20.70 4.85
CA GLU A 23 -21.24 -21.59 3.71
C GLU A 23 -20.73 -22.99 4.09
N TYR A 24 -21.56 -24.02 3.91
CA TYR A 24 -21.17 -25.42 4.06
C TYR A 24 -20.83 -25.94 2.67
N VAL A 25 -19.57 -26.26 2.45
CA VAL A 25 -19.03 -26.54 1.11
C VAL A 25 -19.14 -28.03 0.77
N GLY A 26 -18.98 -28.91 1.77
CA GLY A 26 -19.11 -30.35 1.58
C GLY A 26 -18.37 -31.16 2.63
N SER A 27 -18.58 -32.47 2.63
CA SER A 27 -17.93 -33.45 3.52
C SER A 27 -16.93 -34.32 2.76
N GLY A 28 -16.13 -35.09 3.52
CA GLY A 28 -15.20 -36.08 2.97
C GLY A 28 -14.26 -35.48 1.90
N PRO A 29 -14.00 -36.20 0.78
CA PRO A 29 -13.05 -35.76 -0.25
C PRO A 29 -13.37 -34.37 -0.84
N VAL A 30 -14.65 -34.00 -0.95
CA VAL A 30 -15.06 -32.69 -1.47
C VAL A 30 -14.69 -31.58 -0.48
N GLY A 31 -14.93 -31.80 0.81
CA GLY A 31 -14.55 -30.86 1.87
C GLY A 31 -13.03 -30.71 1.99
N GLU A 32 -12.29 -31.82 1.86
CA GLU A 32 -10.83 -31.83 1.87
C GLU A 32 -10.24 -31.05 0.70
N LEU A 33 -10.74 -31.28 -0.51
CA LEU A 33 -10.31 -30.54 -1.70
C LEU A 33 -10.58 -29.03 -1.55
N ALA A 34 -11.76 -28.66 -1.04
CA ALA A 34 -12.08 -27.26 -0.76
C ALA A 34 -11.14 -26.63 0.28
N ALA A 35 -10.81 -27.37 1.34
CA ALA A 35 -9.87 -26.91 2.37
C ALA A 35 -8.46 -26.67 1.80
N GLN A 36 -8.00 -27.55 0.90
CA GLN A 36 -6.71 -27.41 0.22
C GLN A 36 -6.69 -26.21 -0.72
N LEU A 37 -7.73 -26.02 -1.54
CA LEU A 37 -7.84 -24.86 -2.43
C LEU A 37 -7.86 -23.54 -1.65
N ASP A 38 -8.62 -23.46 -0.57
CA ASP A 38 -8.65 -22.28 0.30
C ASP A 38 -7.29 -22.06 0.99
N ALA A 39 -6.51 -23.11 1.25
CA ALA A 39 -5.16 -22.98 1.80
C ALA A 39 -4.18 -22.39 0.79
N LEU A 40 -4.17 -22.91 -0.43
CA LEU A 40 -3.37 -22.36 -1.54
C LEU A 40 -3.70 -20.88 -1.79
N ASP A 41 -4.99 -20.55 -1.78
CA ASP A 41 -5.45 -19.17 -2.00
C ASP A 41 -5.10 -18.24 -0.82
N ARG A 42 -5.06 -18.77 0.41
CA ARG A 42 -4.55 -18.02 1.59
C ARG A 42 -3.05 -17.74 1.47
N ASP A 43 -2.27 -18.71 1.03
CA ASP A 43 -0.82 -18.58 0.86
C ASP A 43 -0.48 -17.61 -0.28
N ARG A 44 -1.18 -17.71 -1.41
CA ARG A 44 -1.07 -16.73 -2.50
C ARG A 44 -1.33 -15.31 -2.01
N ARG A 45 -2.45 -15.06 -1.32
CA ARG A 45 -2.77 -13.73 -0.76
C ARG A 45 -1.76 -13.28 0.29
N LYS A 46 -1.11 -14.20 1.01
CA LYS A 46 -0.06 -13.85 1.96
C LYS A 46 1.19 -13.36 1.21
N GLY A 47 1.58 -14.04 0.14
CA GLY A 47 2.66 -13.61 -0.76
C GLY A 47 2.37 -12.23 -1.36
N GLU A 48 1.22 -12.05 -2.01
CA GLU A 48 0.82 -10.76 -2.60
C GLU A 48 0.83 -9.61 -1.59
N ARG A 49 0.39 -9.85 -0.35
CA ARG A 49 0.44 -8.84 0.72
C ARG A 49 1.85 -8.55 1.20
N ALA A 50 2.71 -9.56 1.27
CA ALA A 50 4.11 -9.37 1.64
C ALA A 50 4.84 -8.56 0.56
N ASP A 51 4.62 -8.86 -0.71
CA ASP A 51 5.21 -8.13 -1.84
C ASP A 51 4.73 -6.68 -1.87
N ALA A 52 3.42 -6.45 -1.72
CA ALA A 52 2.86 -5.11 -1.66
C ALA A 52 3.37 -4.31 -0.44
N HIS A 53 3.58 -4.98 0.70
CA HIS A 53 4.19 -4.34 1.87
C HIS A 53 5.66 -3.99 1.62
N ALA A 54 6.43 -4.93 1.07
CA ALA A 54 7.84 -4.71 0.77
C ALA A 54 8.04 -3.55 -0.22
N GLU A 55 7.20 -3.46 -1.26
CA GLU A 55 7.25 -2.35 -2.21
C GLU A 55 6.88 -1.01 -1.56
N ARG A 56 5.86 -0.98 -0.69
CA ARG A 56 5.50 0.23 0.06
C ARG A 56 6.64 0.71 0.96
N GLU A 57 7.26 -0.19 1.70
CA GLU A 57 8.41 0.15 2.55
C GLU A 57 9.60 0.64 1.72
N ARG A 58 9.86 0.00 0.58
CA ARG A 58 10.89 0.43 -0.36
C ARG A 58 10.65 1.86 -0.83
N LEU A 59 9.42 2.18 -1.25
CA LEU A 59 9.07 3.51 -1.72
C LEU A 59 9.08 4.55 -0.59
N ALA A 60 8.56 4.22 0.59
CA ALA A 60 8.59 5.10 1.75
C ALA A 60 10.03 5.45 2.18
N GLY A 61 10.97 4.52 2.00
CA GLY A 61 12.41 4.78 2.21
C GLY A 61 13.00 5.84 1.27
N LEU A 62 12.33 6.19 0.18
CA LEU A 62 12.77 7.22 -0.77
C LEU A 62 12.21 8.61 -0.45
N ASP A 63 11.19 8.73 0.40
CA ASP A 63 10.54 10.02 0.68
C ASP A 63 11.52 11.01 1.31
N ALA A 64 12.20 10.61 2.39
CA ALA A 64 13.17 11.46 3.08
C ALA A 64 14.35 11.96 2.22
N PRO A 65 15.06 11.10 1.45
CA PRO A 65 16.15 11.59 0.60
C PRO A 65 15.65 12.44 -0.58
N LEU A 66 14.44 12.22 -1.09
CA LEU A 66 13.84 13.08 -2.11
C LEU A 66 13.47 14.45 -1.54
N ASP A 67 12.90 14.50 -0.34
CA ASP A 67 12.61 15.76 0.35
C ASP A 67 13.89 16.57 0.62
N GLU A 68 14.97 15.90 1.04
CA GLU A 68 16.28 16.54 1.23
C GLU A 68 16.84 17.09 -0.10
N LEU A 69 16.76 16.31 -1.18
CA LEU A 69 17.19 16.74 -2.51
C LEU A 69 16.37 17.94 -3.01
N ASN A 70 15.06 17.92 -2.83
CA ASN A 70 14.16 19.01 -3.20
C ASN A 70 14.50 20.29 -2.43
N ALA A 71 14.73 20.19 -1.12
CA ALA A 71 15.12 21.33 -0.31
C ALA A 71 16.45 21.96 -0.79
N ARG A 72 17.46 21.13 -1.09
CA ARG A 72 18.74 21.60 -1.63
C ARG A 72 18.59 22.23 -3.02
N ALA A 73 17.77 21.66 -3.89
CA ALA A 73 17.50 22.23 -5.20
C ALA A 73 16.82 23.61 -5.08
N ASP A 74 15.85 23.75 -4.18
CA ASP A 74 15.18 25.01 -3.88
C ASP A 74 16.17 26.07 -3.37
N GLU A 75 17.09 25.70 -2.48
CA GLU A 75 18.14 26.59 -1.98
C GLU A 75 19.07 27.07 -3.10
N LEU A 76 19.51 26.16 -3.97
CA LEU A 76 20.37 26.51 -5.12
C LEU A 76 19.66 27.46 -6.08
N VAL A 77 18.39 27.19 -6.39
CA VAL A 77 17.58 28.06 -7.26
C VAL A 77 17.39 29.44 -6.63
N ARG A 78 17.10 29.49 -5.32
CA ARG A 78 16.99 30.75 -4.57
C ARG A 78 18.29 31.56 -4.64
N ALA A 79 19.43 30.92 -4.39
CA ALA A 79 20.74 31.56 -4.46
C ALA A 79 21.03 32.11 -5.87
N ALA A 80 20.76 31.34 -6.91
CA ALA A 80 20.95 31.76 -8.30
C ALA A 80 20.06 32.96 -8.67
N LEU A 81 18.78 32.95 -8.26
CA LEU A 81 17.85 34.05 -8.51
C LEU A 81 18.27 35.33 -7.79
N VAL A 82 18.71 35.23 -6.54
CA VAL A 82 19.25 36.38 -5.79
C VAL A 82 20.50 36.93 -6.46
N ALA A 83 21.44 36.08 -6.86
CA ALA A 83 22.65 36.49 -7.59
C ALA A 83 22.33 37.18 -8.92
N ALA A 84 21.25 36.77 -9.59
CA ALA A 84 20.74 37.40 -10.81
C ALA A 84 19.94 38.72 -10.56
N GLY A 85 19.88 39.20 -9.32
CA GLY A 85 19.20 40.45 -8.94
C GLY A 85 17.69 40.32 -8.79
N PHE A 86 17.15 39.10 -8.68
CA PHE A 86 15.75 38.86 -8.34
C PHE A 86 15.54 38.85 -6.83
N HIS A 87 14.31 39.12 -6.42
CA HIS A 87 13.87 39.00 -5.04
C HIS A 87 12.45 38.43 -5.00
N GLN A 88 12.12 37.75 -3.91
CA GLN A 88 10.79 37.21 -3.65
C GLN A 88 10.17 37.97 -2.48
N HIS A 89 9.01 38.58 -2.68
CA HIS A 89 8.27 39.16 -1.56
C HIS A 89 7.41 38.08 -0.88
N LYS A 90 7.73 37.73 0.36
CA LYS A 90 7.07 36.65 1.13
C LYS A 90 7.01 35.36 0.28
N ARG A 91 5.83 34.74 0.14
CA ARG A 91 5.59 33.55 -0.70
C ARG A 91 5.11 33.89 -2.13
N GLY A 92 5.31 35.12 -2.58
CA GLY A 92 4.86 35.61 -3.90
C GLY A 92 5.80 35.26 -5.06
N ALA A 93 5.53 35.78 -6.25
CA ALA A 93 6.39 35.58 -7.41
C ALA A 93 7.75 36.30 -7.28
N TRP A 94 8.78 35.75 -7.91
CA TRP A 94 10.08 36.41 -8.04
C TRP A 94 9.99 37.61 -8.99
N ARG A 95 10.62 38.71 -8.61
CA ARG A 95 10.69 39.95 -9.41
C ARG A 95 12.12 40.45 -9.47
N LYS A 96 12.54 40.93 -10.64
CA LYS A 96 13.85 41.57 -10.80
C LYS A 96 13.84 42.93 -10.10
N LYS A 97 14.86 43.23 -9.29
CA LYS A 97 15.03 44.59 -8.77
C LYS A 97 15.26 45.53 -9.95
N ARG A 98 14.44 46.56 -10.06
CA ARG A 98 14.72 47.72 -10.91
C ARG A 98 15.53 48.66 -10.04
N GLY A 99 16.71 49.06 -10.54
CA GLY A 99 17.56 50.04 -9.86
C GLY A 99 16.81 51.33 -9.57
#